data_AF-A0A9D4FWZ8-F1
#
_entry.id   AF-A0A9D4FWZ8-F1
#
_cell.length_a   1.000
_cell.length_b   1.000
_cell.length_c   1.000
_cell.angle_alpha   90.00
_cell.angle_beta   90.00
_cell.angle_gamma   90.00
#
_symmetry.space_group_name_H-M   'P 1'
#
loop_
_entity.id
_entity.type
_entity.pdbx_description
1 polymer ?
#
loop_
_entity_poly.entity_id
_entity_poly.type
_entity_poly.pdbx_seq_one_letter_code
_entity_poly.pdbx_strand_id
1 'polypeptide(L)' 'MFKLHLLPADINECLQNPCLNKGTCSNTEGSYKCSCPKGWRGANCEYGIKQLH' A
#
# COMPACT_ATOMS: atom_id res chain seq x y z
N MET A 1 -10.21 15.56 28.89
CA MET A 1 -10.54 16.25 27.63
C MET A 1 -9.28 16.21 26.74
N PHE A 2 -9.04 15.41 25.71
CA PHE A 2 -9.73 14.35 24.97
C PHE A 2 -8.65 13.34 24.57
N LYS A 3 -8.75 12.06 24.93
CA LYS A 3 -8.12 10.98 24.16
C LYS A 3 -9.10 9.82 24.14
N LEU A 4 -10.19 10.02 23.38
CA LEU A 4 -11.06 8.94 22.95
C LEU A 4 -10.32 8.15 21.85
N HIS A 5 -9.26 7.43 22.23
CA HIS A 5 -8.69 6.41 21.36
C HIS A 5 -9.40 5.09 21.63
N LEU A 6 -10.72 5.07 21.41
CA LEU A 6 -11.36 3.85 20.97
C LEU A 6 -10.93 3.71 19.52
N LEU A 7 -9.77 3.10 19.28
CA LEU A 7 -9.36 2.79 17.91
C LEU A 7 -10.42 1.83 17.36
N PRO A 8 -11.17 2.19 16.31
CA PRO A 8 -11.78 1.15 15.49
C PRO A 8 -10.64 0.20 15.12
N ALA A 9 -10.88 -1.11 15.17
CA ALA A 9 -9.95 -2.08 14.62
C ALA A 9 -9.44 -1.54 13.27
N ASP A 10 -8.12 -1.55 13.10
CA ASP A 10 -7.46 -1.06 11.90
C ASP A 10 -8.17 -1.55 10.63
N ILE A 11 -8.43 -0.63 9.70
CA ILE A 11 -9.15 -0.96 8.47
C ILE A 11 -8.15 -1.61 7.53
N ASN A 12 -8.43 -2.81 7.04
CA ASN A 12 -7.54 -3.46 6.09
C ASN A 12 -7.73 -2.90 4.66
N GLU A 13 -6.93 -1.90 4.27
CA GLU A 13 -7.04 -1.30 2.93
C GLU A 13 -6.59 -2.25 1.81
N CYS A 14 -5.84 -3.32 2.11
CA CYS A 14 -5.45 -4.31 1.10
C CYS A 14 -6.64 -5.05 0.49
N LEU A 15 -7.81 -5.06 1.15
CA LEU A 15 -9.03 -5.66 0.61
C LEU A 15 -9.52 -4.99 -0.68
N GLN A 16 -9.12 -3.73 -0.92
CA GLN A 16 -9.43 -3.01 -2.17
C GLN A 16 -8.44 -3.31 -3.30
N ASN A 17 -7.43 -4.17 -3.05
CA ASN A 17 -6.35 -4.49 -3.98
C ASN A 17 -5.67 -3.23 -4.57
N PRO A 18 -5.15 -2.32 -3.72
CA PRO A 18 -4.63 -1.03 -4.18
C PRO A 18 -3.31 -1.14 -4.97
N CYS A 19 -2.55 -2.22 -4.79
CA CYS A 19 -1.26 -2.43 -5.46
C CYS A 19 -1.44 -2.92 -6.89
N LEU A 20 -0.94 -2.15 -7.85
CA LEU A 20 -0.98 -2.45 -9.28
C LEU A 20 0.23 -3.32 -9.71
N ASN A 21 0.18 -3.77 -10.96
CA ASN A 21 1.31 -4.42 -11.63
C ASN A 21 1.94 -5.59 -10.85
N LYS A 22 1.09 -6.40 -10.20
CA LYS A 22 1.48 -7.55 -9.36
C LYS A 22 2.26 -7.17 -8.09
N GLY A 23 2.08 -5.95 -7.58
CA GLY A 23 2.57 -5.55 -6.27
C GLY A 23 1.90 -6.33 -5.14
N THR A 24 2.66 -6.66 -4.09
CA THR A 24 2.14 -7.31 -2.89
C THR A 24 1.70 -6.26 -1.87
N CYS A 25 0.45 -6.30 -1.45
CA CYS A 25 -0.08 -5.40 -0.42
C CYS A 25 0.21 -5.92 0.99
N SER A 26 0.59 -5.03 1.89
CA SER A 26 0.70 -5.30 3.32
C SER A 26 -0.02 -4.21 4.10
N ASN A 27 -0.97 -4.62 4.94
CA ASN A 27 -1.73 -3.72 5.78
C ASN A 27 -0.88 -3.19 6.94
N THR A 28 -1.10 -1.94 7.34
CA THR A 28 -0.36 -1.26 8.42
C THR A 28 -1.32 -0.43 9.25
N GLU A 29 -0.94 -0.05 10.48
CA GLU A 29 -1.82 0.75 11.33
C GLU A 29 -2.14 2.11 10.68
N GLY A 30 -3.40 2.29 10.28
CA GLY A 30 -3.94 3.47 9.61
C GLY A 30 -3.55 3.62 8.14
N SER A 31 -2.97 2.60 7.49
CA SER A 31 -2.58 2.67 6.07
C SER A 31 -2.21 1.30 5.47
N TYR A 32 -1.65 1.31 4.25
CA TYR A 32 -1.06 0.12 3.63
C TYR A 32 0.27 0.44 2.95
N LYS A 33 1.01 -0.61 2.61
CA LYS A 33 2.24 -0.54 1.83
C LYS A 33 2.24 -1.54 0.69
N CYS A 34 2.63 -1.09 -0.51
CA CYS A 34 2.89 -1.97 -1.64
C CYS A 34 4.37 -2.32 -1.76
N SER A 35 4.66 -3.61 -1.86
CA SER A 35 5.96 -4.12 -2.29
C SER A 35 5.94 -4.29 -3.80
N CYS A 36 6.65 -3.42 -4.53
CA CYS A 36 6.62 -3.42 -5.98
C CYS A 36 7.61 -4.44 -6.58
N PRO A 37 7.21 -5.17 -7.64
CA PRO A 37 8.13 -6.02 -8.37
C PRO A 37 9.18 -5.18 -9.11
N LYS A 38 10.29 -5.82 -9.48
CA LYS A 38 11.33 -5.20 -10.31
C LYS A 38 10.69 -4.64 -11.58
N GLY A 39 11.00 -3.39 -11.91
CA GLY A 39 10.38 -2.71 -13.05
C GLY A 39 9.26 -1.74 -12.68
N TRP A 40 8.83 -1.67 -11.41
CA TRP A 40 7.73 -0.80 -10.97
C TRP A 40 8.10 0.02 -9.73
N ARG A 41 7.50 1.21 -9.61
CA ARG A 41 7.62 2.14 -8.49
C ARG A 41 6.33 2.94 -8.30
N GLY A 42 6.27 3.76 -7.27
CA GLY A 42 5.07 4.51 -6.87
C GLY A 42 4.46 3.91 -5.60
N ALA A 43 3.52 4.63 -4.98
CA ALA A 43 2.87 4.16 -3.75
C ALA A 43 2.09 2.87 -4.01
N ASN A 44 1.56 2.72 -5.22
CA ASN A 44 0.69 1.65 -5.66
C ASN A 44 1.34 0.84 -6.80
N CYS A 45 2.65 0.99 -7.03
CA CYS A 45 3.37 0.37 -8.14
C CYS A 45 2.85 0.77 -9.53
N GLU A 46 2.32 1.98 -9.66
CA GLU A 46 1.66 2.52 -10.85
C GLU A 46 2.63 3.01 -11.94
N TYR A 47 3.89 3.26 -11.58
CA TYR A 47 4.88 3.79 -12.51
C TYR A 47 5.90 2.73 -12.91
N GLY A 48 5.95 2.41 -14.21
CA GLY A 48 7.02 1.60 -14.77
C GLY A 48 8.35 2.35 -14.71
N ILE A 49 9.40 1.71 -14.20
CA ILE A 49 10.76 2.20 -14.46
C ILE A 49 11.13 1.76 -15.87
N LYS A 50 11.40 2.73 -16.75
CA LYS A 50 12.04 2.43 -18.03
C LYS A 50 13.43 1.90 -17.68
N GLN A 51 13.58 0.58 -17.67
CA GLN A 51 14.87 -0.06 -17.62
C GLN A 51 15.50 0.19 -19.00
N LEU A 52 16.08 1.38 -19.16
CA LEU A 52 16.99 1.68 -20.27
C LEU A 52 18.09 0.62 -20.20
N HIS A 53 18.05 -0.30 -21.17
CA HIS A 53 19.15 -1.18 -21.49
C HIS A 53 20.10 -0.43 -22.41
#